data_AF-A0A9X7ALJ3-F1
#
_entry.id   AF-A0A9X7ALJ3-F1
#
_cell.length_a   1.000
_cell.length_b   1.000
_cell.length_c   1.000
_cell.angle_alpha   90.00
_cell.angle_beta   90.00
_cell.angle_gamma   90.00
#
_symmetry.space_group_name_H-M   'P 1'
#
loop_
_entity.id
_entity.type
_entity.pdbx_description
1 polymer ?
#
loop_
_entity_poly.entity_id
_entity_poly.type
_entity_poly.pdbx_seq_one_letter_code
_entity_poly.pdbx_strand_id
1 'polypeptide(L)'
;MNIQITGNKLITKMLNDWYQNIRAQRVSEAKKLKEEIDKKLHIIEEDINVLFHYYLLDFRYKVLMDGIGISKNSFDKVDSLPKPNDEFSEYYYYLFKSIHSTILSNYSEASNYFDKAEELLKHIPDEVEQAELNYRVSTLKYQMYQAYSAIEYASKARDIFAKHAGHEMNVALCENVLGLSFSKLKQHERAEEYIVSALNTLQKNDAETLVLRIRHNLGLLYASQNLSDLAIRHLSEVSEKMPNHYKAIFIEAGEYYKIGKIEKAKELIEIGLEVCEELKNDEYRYHFLILKEFCQCLKAESVEQI
;
A
#
# COMPACT_ATOMS: atom_id res chain seq x y z
N MET A 1 28.26 7.64 31.87
CA MET A 1 27.33 6.54 32.15
C MET A 1 25.89 7.02 32.40
N ASN A 2 25.61 7.91 33.37
CA ASN A 2 24.22 8.39 33.62
C ASN A 2 23.60 9.23 32.48
N ILE A 3 24.38 10.04 31.76
CA ILE A 3 23.89 10.87 30.65
C ILE A 3 23.48 10.00 29.45
N GLN A 4 24.26 8.96 29.15
CA GLN A 4 24.00 8.03 28.04
C GLN A 4 22.78 7.14 28.31
N ILE A 5 22.62 6.64 29.54
CA ILE A 5 21.42 5.88 29.96
C ILE A 5 20.15 6.75 29.89
N THR A 6 20.26 8.05 30.21
CA THR A 6 19.13 8.99 30.13
C THR A 6 18.84 9.37 28.67
N GLY A 7 19.87 9.52 27.84
CA GLY A 7 19.76 9.75 26.40
C GLY A 7 19.06 8.60 25.68
N ASN A 8 19.48 7.36 25.89
CA ASN A 8 18.89 6.18 25.24
C ASN A 8 17.42 6.02 25.63
N LYS A 9 17.05 6.21 26.90
CA LYS A 9 15.65 6.17 27.34
C LYS A 9 14.78 7.22 26.65
N LEU A 10 15.28 8.45 26.47
CA LEU A 10 14.57 9.50 25.76
C LEU A 10 14.39 9.13 24.28
N ILE A 11 15.44 8.63 23.63
CA ILE A 11 15.40 8.20 22.23
C ILE A 11 14.41 7.04 22.03
N THR A 12 14.43 6.01 22.88
CA THR A 12 13.49 4.89 22.80
C THR A 12 12.04 5.38 22.88
N LYS A 13 11.75 6.36 23.76
CA LYS A 13 10.42 6.97 23.82
C LYS A 13 10.06 7.67 22.52
N MET A 14 10.96 8.47 21.96
CA MET A 14 10.72 9.16 20.68
C MET A 14 10.48 8.17 19.54
N LEU A 15 11.24 7.06 19.48
CA LEU A 15 11.06 6.00 18.49
C LEU A 15 9.68 5.33 18.64
N ASN A 16 9.25 5.05 19.88
CA ASN A 16 7.91 4.53 20.14
C ASN A 16 6.81 5.50 19.71
N ASP A 17 6.90 6.77 20.10
CA ASP A 17 5.93 7.81 19.72
C ASP A 17 5.89 7.98 18.18
N TRP A 18 7.05 7.89 17.52
CA TRP A 18 7.14 7.92 16.06
C TRP A 18 6.44 6.73 15.43
N TYR A 19 6.66 5.52 15.96
CA TYR A 19 6.02 4.31 15.46
C TYR A 19 4.49 4.35 15.63
N GLN A 20 3.98 4.87 16.74
CA GLN A 20 2.54 5.06 16.95
C GLN A 20 1.92 5.96 15.87
N ASN A 21 2.59 7.06 15.51
CA ASN A 21 2.13 7.94 14.43
C ASN A 21 2.19 7.24 13.06
N ILE A 22 3.24 6.45 12.80
CA ILE A 22 3.36 5.67 11.55
C ILE A 22 2.22 4.65 11.41
N ARG A 23 1.89 3.94 12.49
CA ARG A 23 0.80 2.94 12.51
C ARG A 23 -0.58 3.57 12.41
N ALA A 24 -0.77 4.75 12.97
CA ALA A 24 -2.02 5.50 12.90
C ALA A 24 -2.19 6.29 11.58
N GLN A 25 -1.26 6.15 10.61
CA GLN A 25 -1.27 6.88 9.33
C GLN A 25 -1.17 8.41 9.48
N ARG A 26 -0.61 8.90 10.59
CA ARG A 26 -0.45 10.33 10.89
C ARG A 26 0.81 10.86 10.23
N VAL A 27 0.72 11.08 8.91
CA VAL A 27 1.86 11.42 8.05
C VAL A 27 2.58 12.69 8.52
N SER A 28 1.83 13.74 8.86
CA SER A 28 2.38 15.03 9.28
C SER A 28 3.16 14.94 10.58
N GLU A 29 2.62 14.25 11.59
CA GLU A 29 3.22 14.02 12.89
C GLU A 29 4.43 13.09 12.78
N ALA A 30 4.32 12.02 12.00
CA ALA A 30 5.41 11.10 11.74
C ALA A 30 6.60 11.81 11.08
N LYS A 31 6.34 12.73 10.15
CA LYS A 31 7.39 13.54 9.51
C LYS A 31 8.08 14.47 10.51
N LYS A 32 7.33 15.18 11.35
CA LYS A 32 7.90 16.06 12.40
C LYS A 32 8.80 15.29 13.36
N LEU A 33 8.33 14.14 13.85
CA LEU A 33 9.12 13.30 14.76
C LEU A 33 10.37 12.75 14.08
N LYS A 34 10.30 12.37 12.80
CA LYS A 34 11.49 11.95 12.04
C LYS A 34 12.57 13.03 12.00
N GLU A 35 12.19 14.28 11.70
CA GLU A 35 13.13 15.41 11.67
C GLU A 35 13.78 15.67 13.04
N GLU A 36 13.08 15.42 14.14
CA GLU A 36 13.62 15.55 15.50
C GLU A 36 14.54 14.39 15.89
N ILE A 37 14.19 13.16 15.52
CA ILE A 37 14.97 11.95 15.76
C ILE A 37 16.30 12.03 14.99
N ASP A 38 16.27 12.50 13.74
CA ASP A 38 17.47 12.60 12.89
C ASP A 38 18.52 13.58 13.43
N LYS A 39 18.10 14.64 14.13
CA LYS A 39 19.03 15.55 14.83
C LYS A 39 19.83 14.87 15.94
N LYS A 40 19.36 13.70 16.40
CA LYS A 40 19.96 12.91 17.48
C LYS A 40 20.58 11.60 16.97
N LEU A 41 20.80 11.48 15.66
CA LEU A 41 21.32 10.25 15.06
C LEU A 41 22.67 9.83 15.63
N HIS A 42 23.54 10.78 15.97
CA HIS A 42 24.83 10.50 16.63
C HIS A 42 24.67 9.74 17.96
N ILE A 43 23.58 9.96 18.71
CA ILE A 43 23.30 9.24 19.97
C ILE A 43 22.78 7.83 19.66
N ILE A 44 21.97 7.70 18.61
CA ILE A 44 21.42 6.42 18.14
C ILE A 44 22.55 5.48 17.69
N GLU A 45 23.54 6.01 16.97
CA GLU A 45 24.67 5.25 16.43
C GLU A 45 25.59 4.64 17.52
N GLU A 46 25.52 5.12 18.76
CA GLU A 46 26.31 4.61 19.89
C GLU A 46 25.78 3.26 20.43
N ASP A 47 24.51 2.93 20.21
CA ASP A 47 23.87 1.72 20.71
C ASP A 47 23.26 0.92 19.55
N ILE A 48 23.83 -0.25 19.28
CA ILE A 48 23.46 -1.08 18.14
C ILE A 48 22.00 -1.54 18.17
N ASN A 49 21.41 -1.74 19.36
CA ASN A 49 20.01 -2.16 19.47
C ASN A 49 19.07 -0.98 19.16
N VAL A 50 19.41 0.22 19.63
CA VAL A 50 18.66 1.45 19.33
C VAL A 50 18.78 1.78 17.84
N LEU A 51 19.98 1.63 17.26
CA LEU A 51 20.22 1.80 15.83
C LEU A 51 19.42 0.81 14.98
N PHE A 52 19.39 -0.47 15.37
CA PHE A 52 18.59 -1.49 14.71
C PHE A 52 17.09 -1.14 14.72
N HIS A 53 16.57 -0.75 15.89
CA HIS A 53 15.18 -0.34 16.03
C HIS A 53 14.86 0.91 15.18
N TYR A 54 15.75 1.90 15.17
CA TYR A 54 15.61 3.07 14.31
C TYR A 54 15.53 2.71 12.83
N TYR A 55 16.40 1.83 12.31
CA TYR A 55 16.35 1.44 10.90
C TYR A 55 15.12 0.61 10.53
N LEU A 56 14.59 -0.21 11.44
CA LEU A 56 13.28 -0.85 11.25
C LEU A 56 12.18 0.19 11.04
N LEU A 57 12.13 1.21 11.92
CA LEU A 57 11.13 2.27 11.83
C LEU A 57 11.34 3.19 10.63
N ASP A 58 12.58 3.48 10.25
CA ASP A 58 12.91 4.25 9.05
C ASP A 58 12.45 3.54 7.77
N PHE A 59 12.63 2.21 7.68
CA PHE A 59 12.02 1.43 6.61
C PHE A 59 10.49 1.54 6.62
N ARG A 60 9.85 1.32 7.79
CA ARG A 60 8.39 1.36 7.90
C ARG A 60 7.80 2.74 7.62
N TYR A 61 8.53 3.81 7.93
CA TYR A 61 8.21 5.20 7.56
C TYR A 61 8.34 5.43 6.05
N LYS A 62 9.39 4.92 5.39
CA LYS A 62 9.49 4.97 3.92
C LYS A 62 8.31 4.30 3.24
N VAL A 63 7.86 3.15 3.76
CA VAL A 63 6.65 2.47 3.25
C VAL A 63 5.40 3.34 3.39
N LEU A 64 5.27 4.10 4.49
CA LEU A 64 4.16 5.04 4.69
C LEU A 64 4.20 6.21 3.69
N MET A 65 5.38 6.81 3.51
CA MET A 65 5.55 8.01 2.69
C MET A 65 5.52 7.72 1.19
N ASP A 66 6.20 6.65 0.77
CA ASP A 66 6.33 6.25 -0.63
C ASP A 66 6.54 4.73 -0.74
N GLY A 67 5.44 3.99 -0.61
CA GLY A 67 5.44 2.55 -0.83
C GLY A 67 5.82 2.11 -2.25
N ILE A 68 5.72 3.00 -3.26
CA ILE A 68 6.06 2.67 -4.65
C ILE A 68 7.57 2.71 -4.86
N GLY A 69 8.26 3.66 -4.22
CA GLY A 69 9.72 3.77 -4.25
C GLY A 69 10.49 2.70 -3.47
N ILE A 70 9.80 1.74 -2.85
CA ILE A 70 10.44 0.64 -2.12
C ILE A 70 11.09 -0.33 -3.11
N SER A 71 12.40 -0.53 -2.95
CA SER A 71 13.24 -1.36 -3.80
C SER A 71 13.84 -2.53 -3.01
N LYS A 72 14.53 -3.45 -3.71
CA LYS A 72 15.26 -4.57 -3.10
C LYS A 72 16.19 -4.12 -1.97
N ASN A 73 16.84 -2.96 -2.15
CA ASN A 73 17.86 -2.47 -1.24
C ASN A 73 17.29 -1.63 -0.07
N SER A 74 15.98 -1.38 -0.05
CA SER A 74 15.34 -0.52 0.94
C SER A 74 15.43 -1.07 2.38
N PHE A 75 15.75 -2.36 2.55
CA PHE A 75 15.89 -3.02 3.84
C PHE A 75 17.35 -3.30 4.23
N ASP A 76 18.33 -3.01 3.36
CA ASP A 76 19.74 -3.40 3.53
C ASP A 76 20.37 -2.87 4.82
N LYS A 77 19.96 -1.67 5.27
CA LYS A 77 20.46 -1.09 6.53
C LYS A 77 20.07 -1.89 7.77
N VAL A 78 18.93 -2.58 7.72
CA VAL A 78 18.49 -3.46 8.80
C VAL A 78 19.26 -4.77 8.73
N ASP A 79 19.39 -5.35 7.52
CA ASP A 79 20.07 -6.63 7.33
C ASP A 79 21.61 -6.56 7.52
N SER A 80 22.20 -5.37 7.39
CA SER A 80 23.64 -5.17 7.62
C SER A 80 24.01 -5.15 9.10
N LEU A 81 23.03 -5.02 10.00
CA LEU A 81 23.21 -5.05 11.44
C LEU A 81 23.00 -6.46 11.99
N PRO A 82 23.70 -6.83 13.07
CA PRO A 82 23.42 -8.09 13.76
C PRO A 82 21.98 -8.05 14.28
N LYS A 83 21.20 -9.08 13.91
CA LYS A 83 19.83 -9.23 14.39
C LYS A 83 19.83 -9.32 15.93
N PRO A 84 19.04 -8.50 16.65
CA PRO A 84 18.90 -8.61 18.09
C PRO A 84 18.33 -9.98 18.49
N ASN A 85 18.78 -10.49 19.63
CA ASN A 85 18.39 -11.79 20.15
C ASN A 85 17.25 -11.65 21.19
N ASP A 86 16.21 -10.90 20.86
CA ASP A 86 15.03 -10.68 21.69
C ASP A 86 13.76 -10.80 20.86
N GLU A 87 12.73 -11.46 21.41
CA GLU A 87 11.52 -11.81 20.68
C GLU A 87 10.76 -10.58 20.13
N PHE A 88 10.89 -9.43 20.81
CA PHE A 88 10.23 -8.19 20.40
C PHE A 88 10.85 -7.62 19.13
N SER A 89 12.17 -7.48 19.08
CA SER A 89 12.89 -7.02 17.88
C SER A 89 12.76 -8.02 16.74
N GLU A 90 12.77 -9.33 17.03
CA GLU A 90 12.58 -10.38 16.03
C GLU A 90 11.21 -10.28 15.36
N TYR A 91 10.15 -10.03 16.12
CA TYR A 91 8.80 -9.83 15.61
C TYR A 91 8.76 -8.70 14.57
N TYR A 92 9.28 -7.52 14.92
CA TYR A 92 9.27 -6.37 14.00
C TYR A 92 10.17 -6.56 12.79
N TYR A 93 11.31 -7.25 12.95
CA TYR A 93 12.14 -7.65 11.82
C TYR A 93 11.33 -8.49 10.83
N TYR A 94 10.69 -9.57 11.29
CA TYR A 94 9.92 -10.44 10.39
C TYR A 94 8.68 -9.76 9.82
N LEU A 95 7.95 -8.97 10.61
CA LEU A 95 6.83 -8.19 10.13
C LEU A 95 7.28 -7.24 9.02
N PHE A 96 8.33 -6.45 9.21
CA PHE A 96 8.74 -5.48 8.19
C PHE A 96 9.42 -6.14 7.00
N LYS A 97 10.13 -7.25 7.19
CA LYS A 97 10.67 -8.06 6.11
C LYS A 97 9.55 -8.66 5.25
N SER A 98 8.46 -9.12 5.86
CA SER A 98 7.29 -9.61 5.12
C SER A 98 6.62 -8.50 4.29
N ILE A 99 6.51 -7.28 4.82
CA ILE A 99 6.02 -6.10 4.08
C ILE A 99 6.94 -5.81 2.89
N HIS A 100 8.26 -5.83 3.09
CA HIS A 100 9.25 -5.64 2.03
C HIS A 100 9.08 -6.68 0.91
N SER A 101 9.08 -7.96 1.25
CA SER A 101 8.87 -9.05 0.29
C SER A 101 7.49 -8.97 -0.39
N THR A 102 6.45 -8.52 0.31
CA THR A 102 5.10 -8.32 -0.29
C THR A 102 5.13 -7.22 -1.35
N ILE A 103 5.77 -6.08 -1.07
CA ILE A 103 5.87 -4.96 -2.02
C ILE A 103 6.66 -5.38 -3.26
N LEU A 104 7.70 -6.19 -3.09
CA LEU A 104 8.50 -6.74 -4.18
C LEU A 104 7.83 -7.92 -4.91
N SER A 105 6.60 -8.26 -4.57
CA SER A 105 5.85 -9.39 -5.12
C SER A 105 6.48 -10.77 -4.88
N ASN A 106 7.37 -10.89 -3.91
CA ASN A 106 7.96 -12.15 -3.45
C ASN A 106 7.02 -12.87 -2.45
N TYR A 107 5.82 -13.23 -2.89
CA TYR A 107 4.73 -13.64 -1.99
C TYR A 107 5.01 -14.90 -1.16
N SER A 108 5.79 -15.84 -1.70
CA SER A 108 6.21 -17.05 -0.96
C SER A 108 7.12 -16.68 0.22
N GLU A 109 8.11 -15.81 -0.03
CA GLU A 109 9.01 -15.33 1.02
C GLU A 109 8.26 -14.47 2.05
N ALA A 110 7.37 -13.59 1.59
CA ALA A 110 6.51 -12.79 2.45
C ALA A 110 5.67 -13.67 3.39
N SER A 111 5.08 -14.76 2.88
CA SER A 111 4.31 -15.71 3.68
C SER A 111 5.17 -16.32 4.79
N ASN A 112 6.36 -16.82 4.46
CA ASN A 112 7.28 -17.41 5.44
C ASN A 112 7.68 -16.41 6.55
N TYR A 113 7.83 -15.13 6.22
CA TYR A 113 8.13 -14.11 7.24
C TYR A 113 6.90 -13.74 8.06
N PHE A 114 5.70 -13.70 7.48
CA PHE A 114 4.47 -13.52 8.27
C PHE A 114 4.25 -14.66 9.25
N ASP A 115 4.47 -15.91 8.86
CA ASP A 115 4.33 -17.07 9.76
C ASP A 115 5.26 -16.92 10.98
N LYS A 116 6.51 -16.51 10.77
CA LYS A 116 7.47 -16.23 11.86
C LYS A 116 7.04 -15.06 12.75
N ALA A 117 6.49 -13.99 12.16
CA ALA A 117 5.98 -12.86 12.93
C ALA A 117 4.74 -13.28 13.76
N GLU A 118 3.85 -14.10 13.20
CA GLU A 118 2.66 -14.60 13.89
C GLU A 118 3.01 -15.49 15.09
N GLU A 119 4.02 -16.36 14.98
CA GLU A 119 4.54 -17.17 16.09
C GLU A 119 5.05 -16.33 17.27
N LEU A 120 5.61 -15.16 16.97
CA LEU A 120 6.17 -14.21 17.94
C LEU A 120 5.13 -13.22 18.49
N LEU A 121 3.97 -13.06 17.84
CA LEU A 121 2.96 -12.08 18.22
C LEU A 121 2.49 -12.22 19.67
N LYS A 122 2.51 -13.44 20.23
CA LYS A 122 2.18 -13.71 21.65
C LYS A 122 3.06 -12.95 22.65
N HIS A 123 4.23 -12.47 22.22
CA HIS A 123 5.17 -11.67 23.02
C HIS A 123 4.92 -10.16 22.90
N ILE A 124 3.96 -9.73 22.09
CA ILE A 124 3.64 -8.33 21.85
C ILE A 124 2.34 -7.96 22.57
N PRO A 125 2.39 -7.24 23.71
CA PRO A 125 1.21 -6.90 24.50
C PRO A 125 0.48 -5.66 23.96
N ASP A 126 0.21 -5.62 22.65
CA ASP A 126 -0.48 -4.52 21.97
C ASP A 126 -1.47 -5.08 20.93
N GLU A 127 -2.77 -4.98 21.22
CA GLU A 127 -3.84 -5.47 20.33
C GLU A 127 -3.84 -4.74 18.98
N VAL A 128 -3.41 -3.47 18.92
CA VAL A 128 -3.30 -2.72 17.67
C VAL A 128 -2.22 -3.34 16.77
N GLU A 129 -1.23 -4.02 17.35
CA GLU A 129 -0.16 -4.68 16.60
C GLU A 129 -0.67 -5.98 15.97
N GLN A 130 -1.55 -6.70 16.68
CA GLN A 130 -2.31 -7.80 16.11
C GLN A 130 -3.19 -7.33 14.93
N ALA A 131 -3.79 -6.14 15.03
CA ALA A 131 -4.56 -5.56 13.92
C ALA A 131 -3.68 -5.22 12.71
N GLU A 132 -2.49 -4.64 12.92
CA GLU A 132 -1.52 -4.36 11.84
C GLU A 132 -1.09 -5.67 11.16
N LEU A 133 -0.71 -6.71 11.92
CA LEU A 133 -0.36 -8.01 11.35
C LEU A 133 -1.50 -8.59 10.49
N ASN A 134 -2.71 -8.64 11.05
CA ASN A 134 -3.89 -9.13 10.33
C ASN A 134 -4.15 -8.32 9.05
N TYR A 135 -4.05 -7.00 9.10
CA TYR A 135 -4.19 -6.15 7.91
C TYR A 135 -3.13 -6.50 6.87
N ARG A 136 -1.86 -6.64 7.25
CA ARG A 136 -0.78 -6.99 6.32
C ARG A 136 -0.96 -8.37 5.72
N VAL A 137 -1.32 -9.37 6.52
CA VAL A 137 -1.65 -10.71 6.02
C VAL A 137 -2.83 -10.63 5.05
N SER A 138 -3.88 -9.86 5.35
CA SER A 138 -5.03 -9.71 4.44
C SER A 138 -4.63 -9.15 3.07
N THR A 139 -3.72 -8.17 3.04
CA THR A 139 -3.21 -7.61 1.78
C THR A 139 -2.42 -8.64 0.98
N LEU A 140 -1.57 -9.44 1.63
CA LEU A 140 -0.83 -10.52 0.97
C LEU A 140 -1.79 -11.58 0.41
N LYS A 141 -2.78 -12.01 1.21
CA LYS A 141 -3.78 -13.01 0.79
C LYS A 141 -4.58 -12.51 -0.42
N TYR A 142 -4.91 -11.22 -0.46
CA TYR A 142 -5.54 -10.61 -1.63
C TYR A 142 -4.64 -10.70 -2.88
N GLN A 143 -3.34 -10.36 -2.75
CA GLN A 143 -2.38 -10.46 -3.87
C GLN A 143 -2.18 -11.90 -4.35
N MET A 144 -2.28 -12.88 -3.45
CA MET A 144 -2.22 -14.31 -3.76
C MET A 144 -3.55 -14.88 -4.29
N TYR A 145 -4.54 -14.04 -4.60
CA TYR A 145 -5.87 -14.43 -5.07
C TYR A 145 -6.66 -15.30 -4.08
N GLN A 146 -6.34 -15.23 -2.78
CA GLN A 146 -7.01 -15.97 -1.70
C GLN A 146 -8.09 -15.08 -1.05
N ALA A 147 -9.13 -14.74 -1.80
CA ALA A 147 -10.13 -13.73 -1.41
C ALA A 147 -10.83 -14.02 -0.08
N TYR A 148 -11.20 -15.28 0.20
CA TYR A 148 -11.85 -15.65 1.47
C TYR A 148 -10.94 -15.38 2.68
N SER A 149 -9.67 -15.77 2.60
CA SER A 149 -8.69 -15.50 3.66
C SER A 149 -8.41 -14.01 3.80
N ALA A 150 -8.32 -13.27 2.68
CA ALA A 150 -8.19 -11.82 2.73
C ALA A 150 -9.36 -11.17 3.49
N ILE A 151 -10.60 -11.61 3.24
CA ILE A 151 -11.79 -11.13 3.94
C ILE A 151 -11.72 -11.44 5.44
N GLU A 152 -11.35 -12.66 5.81
CA GLU A 152 -11.24 -13.08 7.21
C GLU A 152 -10.25 -12.19 7.98
N TYR A 153 -9.02 -12.06 7.47
CA TYR A 153 -7.96 -11.28 8.11
C TYR A 153 -8.27 -9.78 8.12
N ALA A 154 -8.81 -9.23 7.01
CA ALA A 154 -9.19 -7.82 6.96
C ALA A 154 -10.33 -7.49 7.93
N SER A 155 -11.30 -8.40 8.10
CA SER A 155 -12.38 -8.23 9.08
C SER A 155 -11.84 -8.22 10.51
N LYS A 156 -10.97 -9.18 10.87
CA LYS A 156 -10.31 -9.21 12.19
C LYS A 156 -9.55 -7.91 12.46
N ALA A 157 -8.75 -7.45 11.50
CA ALA A 157 -8.00 -6.20 11.63
C ALA A 157 -8.92 -4.99 11.82
N ARG A 158 -9.94 -4.85 10.98
CA ARG A 158 -10.93 -3.77 11.04
C ARG A 158 -11.62 -3.72 12.40
N ASP A 159 -12.10 -4.86 12.88
CA ASP A 159 -12.86 -4.95 14.13
C ASP A 159 -12.01 -4.62 15.35
N ILE A 160 -10.70 -4.90 15.32
CA ILE A 160 -9.76 -4.43 16.35
C ILE A 160 -9.54 -2.93 16.19
N PHE A 161 -9.11 -2.43 15.02
CA PHE A 161 -8.84 -1.00 14.81
C PHE A 161 -10.03 -0.11 15.17
N ALA A 162 -11.26 -0.56 14.91
CA ALA A 162 -12.48 0.18 15.23
C ALA A 162 -12.70 0.40 16.75
N LYS A 163 -12.06 -0.38 17.61
CA LYS A 163 -12.10 -0.23 19.08
C LYS A 163 -11.09 0.78 19.60
N HIS A 164 -10.10 1.16 18.80
CA HIS A 164 -8.98 2.01 19.21
C HIS A 164 -9.08 3.39 18.54
N ALA A 165 -9.28 4.43 19.36
CA ALA A 165 -9.43 5.80 18.86
C ALA A 165 -8.19 6.28 18.11
N GLY A 166 -8.37 7.00 17.00
CA GLY A 166 -7.27 7.50 16.19
C GLY A 166 -6.71 6.51 15.17
N HIS A 167 -7.41 5.39 14.93
CA HIS A 167 -7.12 4.38 13.90
C HIS A 167 -8.21 4.30 12.81
N GLU A 168 -9.02 5.34 12.63
CA GLU A 168 -10.08 5.44 11.62
C GLU A 168 -9.51 5.25 10.20
N MET A 169 -8.29 5.76 9.99
CA MET A 169 -7.53 5.56 8.75
C MET A 169 -7.25 4.08 8.46
N ASN A 170 -6.90 3.30 9.49
CA ASN A 170 -6.65 1.86 9.33
C ASN A 170 -7.94 1.07 9.10
N VAL A 171 -9.05 1.49 9.72
CA VAL A 171 -10.38 0.93 9.43
C VAL A 171 -10.69 1.10 7.93
N ALA A 172 -10.52 2.30 7.39
CA ALA A 172 -10.73 2.56 5.95
C ALA A 172 -9.83 1.70 5.05
N LEU A 173 -8.56 1.50 5.42
CA LEU A 173 -7.65 0.63 4.68
C LEU A 173 -8.10 -0.84 4.71
N CYS A 174 -8.62 -1.33 5.84
CA CYS A 174 -9.18 -2.68 5.94
C CYS A 174 -10.46 -2.81 5.09
N GLU A 175 -11.34 -1.81 5.12
CA GLU A 175 -12.54 -1.76 4.28
C GLU A 175 -12.19 -1.78 2.79
N ASN A 176 -11.13 -1.09 2.38
CA ASN A 176 -10.65 -1.18 1.00
C ASN A 176 -10.22 -2.60 0.61
N VAL A 177 -9.51 -3.32 1.49
CA VAL A 177 -9.14 -4.73 1.22
C VAL A 177 -10.38 -5.62 1.16
N LEU A 178 -11.36 -5.40 2.03
CA LEU A 178 -12.66 -6.09 1.97
C LEU A 178 -13.36 -5.84 0.64
N GLY A 179 -13.46 -4.58 0.22
CA GLY A 179 -14.08 -4.19 -1.04
C GLY A 179 -13.42 -4.84 -2.26
N LEU A 180 -12.08 -4.78 -2.32
CA LEU A 180 -11.30 -5.46 -3.35
C LEU A 180 -11.52 -6.99 -3.34
N SER A 181 -11.57 -7.61 -2.17
CA SER A 181 -11.76 -9.06 -2.04
C SER A 181 -13.18 -9.50 -2.44
N PHE A 182 -14.21 -8.76 -2.04
CA PHE A 182 -15.59 -9.00 -2.48
C PHE A 182 -15.76 -8.77 -3.99
N SER A 183 -15.03 -7.81 -4.57
CA SER A 183 -14.99 -7.62 -6.02
C SER A 183 -14.44 -8.86 -6.74
N LYS A 184 -13.36 -9.49 -6.23
CA LYS A 184 -12.83 -10.74 -6.79
C LYS A 184 -13.84 -11.89 -6.73
N LEU A 185 -14.73 -11.89 -5.72
CA LEU A 185 -15.83 -12.84 -5.59
C LEU A 185 -17.08 -12.44 -6.40
N LYS A 186 -17.02 -11.36 -7.20
CA LYS A 186 -18.15 -10.80 -7.97
C LYS A 186 -19.33 -10.37 -7.10
N GLN A 187 -19.12 -10.11 -5.81
CA GLN A 187 -20.10 -9.52 -4.91
C GLN A 187 -20.02 -8.00 -5.01
N HIS A 188 -20.46 -7.46 -6.15
CA HIS A 188 -20.21 -6.07 -6.54
C HIS A 188 -20.84 -5.04 -5.59
N GLU A 189 -22.08 -5.27 -5.15
CA GLU A 189 -22.78 -4.37 -4.21
C GLU A 189 -22.01 -4.23 -2.89
N ARG A 190 -21.63 -5.35 -2.26
CA ARG A 190 -20.80 -5.35 -1.04
C ARG A 190 -19.43 -4.74 -1.28
N ALA A 191 -18.83 -4.99 -2.43
CA ALA A 191 -17.55 -4.41 -2.77
C ALA A 191 -17.63 -2.87 -2.81
N GLU A 192 -18.69 -2.35 -3.42
CA GLU A 192 -18.96 -0.92 -3.53
C GLU A 192 -19.22 -0.30 -2.15
N GLU A 193 -20.07 -0.91 -1.32
CA GLU A 193 -20.35 -0.45 0.05
C GLU A 193 -19.06 -0.24 0.85
N TYR A 194 -18.15 -1.23 0.83
CA TYR A 194 -16.88 -1.14 1.54
C TYR A 194 -15.93 -0.09 0.96
N ILE A 195 -15.81 -0.01 -0.37
CA ILE A 195 -14.93 0.98 -1.01
C ILE A 195 -15.44 2.41 -0.74
N VAL A 196 -16.76 2.63 -0.81
CA VAL A 196 -17.38 3.92 -0.53
C VAL A 196 -17.25 4.29 0.95
N SER A 197 -17.43 3.34 1.87
CA SER A 197 -17.17 3.56 3.30
C SER A 197 -15.73 4.02 3.58
N ALA A 198 -14.76 3.33 2.96
CA ALA A 198 -13.36 3.70 3.06
C ALA A 198 -13.10 5.12 2.53
N LEU A 199 -13.63 5.46 1.35
CA LEU A 199 -13.50 6.81 0.76
C LEU A 199 -14.08 7.90 1.67
N ASN A 200 -15.27 7.69 2.21
CA ASN A 200 -15.93 8.65 3.10
C ASN A 200 -15.08 8.91 4.36
N THR A 201 -14.49 7.86 4.93
CA THR A 201 -13.63 7.97 6.11
C THR A 201 -12.34 8.74 5.79
N LEU A 202 -11.68 8.42 4.68
CA LEU A 202 -10.45 9.12 4.27
C LEU A 202 -10.68 10.59 3.92
N GLN A 203 -11.81 10.92 3.28
CA GLN A 203 -12.17 12.30 2.95
C GLN A 203 -12.37 13.14 4.21
N LYS A 204 -12.98 12.59 5.27
CA LYS A 204 -13.16 13.29 6.55
C LYS A 204 -11.84 13.54 7.30
N ASN A 205 -10.77 12.83 6.93
CA ASN A 205 -9.44 12.92 7.53
C ASN A 205 -8.43 13.61 6.60
N ASP A 206 -8.90 14.31 5.55
CA ASP A 206 -8.06 15.07 4.60
C ASP A 206 -6.93 14.27 3.95
N ALA A 207 -7.13 12.96 3.77
CA ALA A 207 -6.12 12.05 3.25
C ALA A 207 -6.15 11.91 1.73
N GLU A 208 -5.99 13.03 1.01
CA GLU A 208 -6.22 13.14 -0.44
C GLU A 208 -5.51 12.06 -1.27
N THR A 209 -4.22 11.80 -1.00
CA THR A 209 -3.46 10.76 -1.71
C THR A 209 -4.06 9.37 -1.56
N LEU A 210 -4.55 9.02 -0.36
CA LEU A 210 -5.19 7.73 -0.12
C LEU A 210 -6.59 7.69 -0.76
N VAL A 211 -7.33 8.81 -0.76
CA VAL A 211 -8.62 8.93 -1.45
C VAL A 211 -8.45 8.59 -2.94
N LEU A 212 -7.43 9.13 -3.60
CA LEU A 212 -7.17 8.86 -5.03
C LEU A 212 -6.80 7.39 -5.27
N ARG A 213 -5.94 6.81 -4.43
CA ARG A 213 -5.58 5.38 -4.50
C ARG A 213 -6.77 4.45 -4.33
N ILE A 214 -7.71 4.75 -3.44
CA ILE A 214 -8.92 3.94 -3.25
C ILE A 214 -9.94 4.22 -4.35
N ARG A 215 -10.05 5.46 -4.85
CA ARG A 215 -10.93 5.82 -5.97
C ARG A 215 -10.58 5.05 -7.25
N HIS A 216 -9.30 4.77 -7.47
CA HIS A 216 -8.86 3.85 -8.52
C HIS A 216 -9.54 2.47 -8.40
N ASN A 217 -9.65 1.92 -7.17
CA ASN A 217 -10.30 0.64 -6.93
C ASN A 217 -11.80 0.68 -7.21
N LEU A 218 -12.46 1.81 -6.95
CA LEU A 218 -13.86 2.02 -7.34
C LEU A 218 -14.03 2.05 -8.87
N GLY A 219 -13.13 2.75 -9.57
CA GLY A 219 -13.07 2.75 -11.03
C GLY A 219 -12.87 1.35 -11.60
N LEU A 220 -11.94 0.58 -11.03
CA LEU A 220 -11.71 -0.84 -11.37
C LEU A 220 -12.95 -1.70 -11.11
N LEU A 221 -13.66 -1.48 -10.01
CA LEU A 221 -14.90 -2.21 -9.69
C LEU A 221 -15.96 -1.98 -10.76
N TYR A 222 -16.21 -0.74 -11.18
CA TYR A 222 -17.17 -0.45 -12.24
C TYR A 222 -16.71 -0.97 -13.62
N ALA A 223 -15.41 -0.88 -13.92
CA ALA A 223 -14.82 -1.47 -15.13
C ALA A 223 -15.05 -2.98 -15.20
N SER A 224 -14.94 -3.69 -14.07
CA SER A 224 -15.20 -5.14 -13.97
C SER A 224 -16.65 -5.53 -14.23
N GLN A 225 -17.58 -4.57 -14.14
CA GLN A 225 -19.00 -4.73 -14.40
C GLN A 225 -19.41 -4.23 -15.80
N ASN A 226 -18.45 -3.81 -16.62
CA ASN A 226 -18.68 -3.15 -17.91
C ASN A 226 -19.49 -1.85 -17.80
N LEU A 227 -19.41 -1.17 -16.66
CA LEU A 227 -20.02 0.14 -16.42
C LEU A 227 -19.01 1.24 -16.80
N SER A 228 -18.64 1.31 -18.08
CA SER A 228 -17.51 2.12 -18.55
C SER A 228 -17.65 3.61 -18.24
N ASP A 229 -18.84 4.21 -18.35
CA ASP A 229 -19.02 5.62 -18.02
C ASP A 229 -18.78 5.95 -16.54
N LEU A 230 -19.17 5.03 -15.63
CA LEU A 230 -18.90 5.18 -14.20
C LEU A 230 -17.40 4.96 -13.91
N ALA A 231 -16.80 3.94 -14.51
CA ALA A 231 -15.39 3.66 -14.38
C ALA A 231 -14.53 4.85 -14.81
N ILE A 232 -14.78 5.38 -16.02
CA ILE A 232 -14.08 6.55 -16.57
C ILE A 232 -14.21 7.75 -15.63
N ARG A 233 -15.42 8.05 -15.12
CA ARG A 233 -15.62 9.18 -14.19
C ARG A 233 -14.68 9.12 -12.99
N HIS A 234 -14.53 7.95 -12.38
CA HIS A 234 -13.66 7.79 -11.23
C HIS A 234 -12.18 7.74 -11.60
N LEU A 235 -11.83 7.11 -12.72
CA LEU A 235 -10.45 6.96 -13.17
C LEU A 235 -9.85 8.26 -13.69
N SER A 236 -10.61 9.07 -14.44
CA SER A 236 -10.15 10.38 -14.92
C SER A 236 -9.77 11.31 -13.77
N GLU A 237 -10.55 11.32 -12.67
CA GLU A 237 -10.17 12.11 -11.49
C GLU A 237 -8.83 11.65 -10.88
N VAL A 238 -8.56 10.33 -10.92
CA VAL A 238 -7.29 9.77 -10.44
C VAL A 238 -6.14 10.12 -11.38
N SER A 239 -6.29 9.93 -12.68
CA SER A 239 -5.22 10.20 -13.65
C SER A 239 -4.91 11.69 -13.78
N GLU A 240 -5.90 12.57 -13.64
CA GLU A 240 -5.70 14.04 -13.61
C GLU A 240 -4.91 14.50 -12.37
N LYS A 241 -5.22 13.96 -11.19
CA LYS A 241 -4.58 14.38 -9.92
C LYS A 241 -3.32 13.58 -9.58
N MET A 242 -3.15 12.39 -10.13
CA MET A 242 -1.98 11.52 -10.00
C MET A 242 -1.52 11.03 -11.38
N PRO A 243 -0.87 11.89 -12.19
CA PRO A 243 -0.51 11.57 -13.57
C PRO A 243 0.50 10.43 -13.72
N ASN A 244 1.20 10.04 -12.65
CA ASN A 244 2.09 8.88 -12.66
C ASN A 244 1.40 7.56 -12.27
N HIS A 245 0.08 7.55 -12.05
CA HIS A 245 -0.68 6.36 -11.65
C HIS A 245 -1.01 5.46 -12.86
N TYR A 246 0.02 4.80 -13.41
CA TYR A 246 -0.07 3.98 -14.63
C TYR A 246 -1.23 2.97 -14.66
N LYS A 247 -1.59 2.35 -13.52
CA LYS A 247 -2.73 1.41 -13.46
C LYS A 247 -4.08 2.07 -13.71
N ALA A 248 -4.26 3.32 -13.26
CA ALA A 248 -5.51 4.05 -13.43
C ALA A 248 -5.65 4.45 -14.90
N ILE A 249 -4.56 4.99 -15.48
CA ILE A 249 -4.46 5.36 -16.89
C ILE A 249 -4.73 4.15 -17.79
N PHE A 250 -4.16 2.98 -17.47
CA PHE A 250 -4.37 1.77 -18.24
C PHE A 250 -5.84 1.34 -18.29
N ILE A 251 -6.50 1.30 -17.13
CA ILE A 251 -7.92 0.93 -17.07
C ILE A 251 -8.76 1.99 -17.79
N GLU A 252 -8.48 3.28 -17.57
CA GLU A 252 -9.19 4.38 -18.21
C GLU A 252 -9.12 4.30 -19.74
N ALA A 253 -7.92 4.07 -20.29
CA ALA A 253 -7.71 3.86 -21.72
C ALA A 253 -8.51 2.66 -22.24
N GLY A 254 -8.52 1.55 -21.50
CA GLY A 254 -9.29 0.36 -21.82
C GLY A 254 -10.81 0.63 -21.83
N GLU A 255 -11.32 1.40 -20.87
CA GLU A 255 -12.74 1.76 -20.83
C GLU A 255 -13.13 2.73 -21.96
N TYR A 256 -12.27 3.71 -22.31
CA TYR A 256 -12.49 4.55 -23.48
C TYR A 256 -12.49 3.75 -24.79
N TYR A 257 -11.62 2.75 -24.91
CA TYR A 257 -11.60 1.81 -26.02
C TYR A 257 -12.93 1.04 -26.12
N LYS A 258 -13.42 0.48 -25.00
CA LYS A 258 -14.69 -0.28 -24.96
C LYS A 258 -15.90 0.52 -25.45
N ILE A 259 -15.95 1.82 -25.18
CA ILE A 259 -17.04 2.71 -25.63
C ILE A 259 -16.79 3.36 -27.00
N GLY A 260 -15.76 2.92 -27.73
CA GLY A 260 -15.46 3.39 -29.09
C GLY A 260 -14.81 4.78 -29.17
N LYS A 261 -14.40 5.38 -28.04
CA LYS A 261 -13.68 6.67 -28.01
C LYS A 261 -12.18 6.44 -28.23
N ILE A 262 -11.84 5.91 -29.40
CA ILE A 262 -10.50 5.38 -29.73
C ILE A 262 -9.40 6.45 -29.61
N GLU A 263 -9.65 7.69 -30.02
CA GLU A 263 -8.60 8.74 -29.98
C GLU A 263 -8.23 9.09 -28.53
N LYS A 264 -9.21 9.18 -27.61
CA LYS A 264 -8.93 9.34 -26.17
C LYS A 264 -8.15 8.17 -25.58
N ALA A 265 -8.51 6.94 -25.98
CA ALA A 265 -7.77 5.76 -25.55
C ALA A 265 -6.30 5.84 -25.98
N LYS A 266 -6.01 6.27 -27.22
CA LYS A 266 -4.65 6.45 -27.72
C LYS A 266 -3.87 7.51 -26.96
N GLU A 267 -4.47 8.67 -26.68
CA GLU A 267 -3.83 9.72 -25.87
C GLU A 267 -3.38 9.17 -24.52
N LEU A 268 -4.27 8.46 -23.81
CA LEU A 268 -3.95 7.86 -22.52
C LEU A 268 -2.91 6.73 -22.63
N ILE A 269 -2.91 5.97 -23.72
CA ILE A 269 -1.91 4.92 -23.97
C ILE A 269 -0.51 5.53 -24.10
N GLU A 270 -0.36 6.62 -24.86
CA GLU A 270 0.95 7.27 -24.99
C GLU A 270 1.43 7.83 -23.65
N ILE A 271 0.57 8.52 -22.90
CA ILE A 271 0.88 8.98 -21.53
C ILE A 271 1.30 7.81 -20.64
N GLY A 272 0.55 6.71 -20.68
CA GLY A 272 0.83 5.51 -19.90
C GLY A 272 2.17 4.85 -20.25
N LEU A 273 2.55 4.84 -21.52
CA LEU A 273 3.85 4.35 -21.99
C LEU A 273 5.01 5.21 -21.47
N GLU A 274 4.88 6.54 -21.53
CA GLU A 274 5.88 7.47 -20.98
C GLU A 274 6.09 7.24 -19.48
N VAL A 275 5.00 7.16 -18.71
CA VAL A 275 5.05 6.88 -17.27
C VAL A 275 5.70 5.53 -16.98
N CYS A 276 5.39 4.48 -17.76
CA CYS A 276 5.99 3.16 -17.56
C CYS A 276 7.49 3.15 -17.86
N GLU A 277 7.95 3.92 -18.85
CA GLU A 277 9.37 4.04 -19.18
C GLU A 277 10.14 4.77 -18.05
N GLU A 278 9.60 5.87 -17.53
CA GLU A 278 10.18 6.59 -16.38
C GLU A 278 10.30 5.71 -15.14
N LEU A 279 9.27 4.90 -14.87
CA LEU A 279 9.22 3.98 -13.73
C LEU A 279 9.97 2.66 -13.98
N LYS A 280 10.49 2.42 -15.19
CA LYS A 280 11.08 1.15 -15.62
C LYS A 280 10.16 -0.05 -15.36
N ASN A 281 8.86 0.13 -15.63
CA ASN A 281 7.82 -0.87 -15.44
C ASN A 281 7.50 -1.60 -16.75
N ASP A 282 8.30 -2.61 -17.07
CA ASP A 282 8.14 -3.38 -18.31
C ASP A 282 6.79 -4.09 -18.42
N GLU A 283 6.26 -4.61 -17.31
CA GLU A 283 4.97 -5.34 -17.27
C GLU A 283 3.84 -4.47 -17.84
N TYR A 284 3.66 -3.27 -17.28
CA TYR A 284 2.60 -2.37 -17.73
C TYR A 284 2.92 -1.75 -19.09
N ARG A 285 4.19 -1.55 -19.43
CA ARG A 285 4.57 -1.14 -20.78
C ARG A 285 4.03 -2.13 -21.82
N TYR A 286 4.17 -3.44 -21.60
CA TYR A 286 3.60 -4.44 -22.50
C TYR A 286 2.06 -4.42 -22.53
N HIS A 287 1.40 -4.23 -21.38
CA HIS A 287 -0.05 -4.08 -21.34
C HIS A 287 -0.55 -2.91 -22.21
N PHE A 288 0.11 -1.75 -22.14
CA PHE A 288 -0.20 -0.61 -22.98
C PHE A 288 0.06 -0.88 -24.47
N LEU A 289 1.17 -1.54 -24.81
CA LEU A 289 1.46 -1.91 -26.20
C LEU A 289 0.39 -2.84 -26.78
N ILE A 290 -0.09 -3.83 -26.01
CA ILE A 290 -1.18 -4.71 -26.45
C ILE A 290 -2.47 -3.90 -26.70
N LEU A 291 -2.82 -2.99 -25.79
CA LEU A 291 -4.00 -2.13 -25.95
C LEU A 291 -3.86 -1.19 -27.16
N LYS A 292 -2.63 -0.72 -27.44
CA LYS A 292 -2.30 0.09 -28.62
C LYS A 292 -2.61 -0.66 -29.91
N GLU A 293 -2.22 -1.94 -30.00
CA GLU A 293 -2.52 -2.79 -31.18
C GLU A 293 -4.03 -2.95 -31.38
N PHE A 294 -4.81 -3.20 -30.32
CA PHE A 294 -6.27 -3.26 -30.42
C PHE A 294 -6.90 -1.96 -30.96
N CYS A 295 -6.35 -0.81 -30.58
CA CYS A 295 -6.79 0.50 -31.09
C CYS A 295 -6.41 0.75 -32.56
N GLN A 296 -5.44 0.02 -33.10
CA GLN A 296 -5.02 0.11 -34.51
C GLN A 296 -5.84 -0.83 -35.40
N CYS A 297 -6.11 -2.07 -34.97
CA CYS A 297 -6.87 -3.06 -35.75
C CYS A 297 -8.30 -2.59 -36.11
N LEU A 298 -8.99 -1.89 -35.20
CA LEU A 298 -10.33 -1.35 -35.48
C LEU A 298 -10.36 -0.31 -36.62
N LYS A 299 -9.24 0.39 -36.88
CA LYS A 299 -9.18 1.29 -38.05
C LYS A 299 -9.12 0.49 -39.36
N ALA A 300 -8.47 -0.68 -39.38
CA ALA A 300 -8.35 -1.49 -40.60
C ALA A 300 -9.71 -2.05 -41.06
N GLU A 301 -10.53 -2.58 -40.13
CA GLU A 301 -11.86 -3.11 -40.46
C GLU A 301 -12.85 -2.01 -40.92
N SER A 302 -12.67 -0.77 -40.45
CA SER A 302 -13.50 0.36 -40.89
C SER A 302 -13.13 0.88 -42.29
N VAL A 303 -11.95 0.54 -42.83
CA VAL A 303 -11.48 0.94 -44.16
C VAL A 303 -11.86 -0.10 -45.22
N GLU A 304 -12.10 -1.36 -44.84
CA GLU A 304 -12.52 -2.44 -45.75
C GLU A 304 -14.03 -2.41 -46.11
N GLN A 305 -14.78 -1.41 -45.64
CA GLN A 305 -16.21 -1.21 -45.95
C GLN A 305 -16.49 -0.06 -46.96
N ILE A 306 -15.52 0.30 -47.81
CA ILE A 306 -15.70 1.25 -48.93
C ILE A 306 -15.61 0.48 -50.25
#